data_AF-A0A6C0HY13-F1
#
_entry.id   AF-A0A6C0HY13-F1
#
_cell.length_a   1.000
_cell.length_b   1.000
_cell.length_c   1.000
_cell.angle_alpha   90.00
_cell.angle_beta   90.00
_cell.angle_gamma   90.00
#
_symmetry.space_group_name_H-M   'P 1'
#
loop_
_entity.id
_entity.type
_entity.pdbx_description
1 polymer ?
#
loop_
_entity_poly.entity_id
_entity_poly.type
_entity_poly.pdbx_seq_one_letter_code
_entity_poly.pdbx_strand_id
1 'polypeptide(L)'
;MKYKEMETCNECRDLGAKKRKKAKAEIVLCAKEGCKFKKSDDNKYCGKHQLFQFIDETAALGLKTCYNANRGCRTQMPMDGKSSCSVCLGKERDEDRKKRSVEPVKTETEKQCTGCRKMHPLEEFNGSVGETKQCTACREVHKIADEKREKEHVRELARKNSAKPERKAVKKLWRDKNADKMLSYCLNSRAKKIKEDAEKYLKHEAEQAKKWRLANPEKVQASNKARNENIDYHYSNYKRSAAAKQLAFEIDKETFIALVTSPCHYCGIVQEKGFNGLDRMDSTVGYVMGNCVSCCQMCNYMKVSLSASIFVERAEHIATFHKKIDGLYCPHACKDIMSVNYATCKFSAISRKINFELTKEVFYEKRKECCYLCGKENTDTHQNGLDRMDSEIGYIETNIQSCCGSCNYMKNNYSLESFLEKCTLVALNHKPVEESTEMNHIVAQNKLSKSEKKEIHDAKKIIKIQQLKERYSKEQIDQKIQALTSK
;
A
#
# COMPACT_ATOMS: atom_id res chain seq x y z
N MET A 1 -23.25 -48.60 -107.79
CA MET A 1 -21.96 -49.15 -107.34
C MET A 1 -20.81 -48.35 -107.94
N LYS A 2 -20.02 -47.65 -107.14
CA LYS A 2 -18.61 -47.37 -107.42
C LYS A 2 -17.92 -47.17 -106.06
N TYR A 3 -17.23 -48.21 -105.60
CA TYR A 3 -16.29 -48.13 -104.48
C TYR A 3 -15.17 -47.16 -104.88
N LYS A 4 -14.92 -46.13 -104.08
CA LYS A 4 -13.71 -45.32 -104.19
C LYS A 4 -12.59 -46.11 -103.52
N GLU A 5 -11.57 -46.46 -104.30
CA GLU A 5 -10.38 -47.17 -103.86
C GLU A 5 -9.70 -46.41 -102.71
N MET A 6 -9.30 -47.14 -101.66
CA MET A 6 -8.63 -46.58 -100.50
C MET A 6 -7.17 -46.22 -100.85
N GLU A 7 -6.79 -44.95 -100.70
CA GLU A 7 -5.48 -44.39 -101.05
C GLU A 7 -4.30 -44.84 -100.15
N THR A 8 -4.52 -45.68 -99.14
CA THR A 8 -3.45 -46.16 -98.25
C THR A 8 -3.66 -47.62 -97.87
N CYS A 9 -2.61 -48.44 -98.00
CA CYS A 9 -2.68 -49.86 -97.64
C CYS A 9 -2.81 -50.05 -96.11
N ASN A 10 -3.39 -51.18 -95.70
CA ASN A 10 -3.64 -51.50 -94.30
C ASN A 10 -2.35 -51.50 -93.45
N GLU A 11 -1.21 -51.92 -94.01
CA GLU A 11 0.08 -51.91 -93.32
C GLU A 11 0.57 -50.50 -92.99
N CYS A 12 0.42 -49.53 -93.89
CA CYS A 12 0.74 -48.12 -93.62
C CYS A 12 -0.18 -47.53 -92.56
N ARG A 13 -1.45 -47.95 -92.53
CA ARG A 13 -2.43 -47.53 -91.51
C ARG A 13 -2.09 -48.08 -90.14
N ASP A 14 -1.63 -49.33 -90.08
CA ASP A 14 -1.21 -50.01 -88.86
C ASP A 14 0.14 -49.50 -88.35
N LEU A 15 1.09 -49.19 -89.23
CA LEU A 15 2.33 -48.48 -88.89
C LEU A 15 2.04 -47.07 -88.35
N GLY A 16 1.12 -46.33 -88.99
CA GLY A 16 0.65 -45.04 -88.50
C GLY A 16 -0.08 -45.14 -87.16
N ALA A 17 -0.90 -46.18 -86.95
CA ALA A 17 -1.57 -46.44 -85.68
C ALA A 17 -0.59 -46.84 -84.58
N LYS A 18 0.42 -47.67 -84.88
CA LYS A 18 1.52 -48.04 -83.97
C LYS A 18 2.37 -46.83 -83.60
N LYS A 19 2.74 -45.97 -84.57
CA LYS A 19 3.45 -44.70 -84.32
C LYS A 19 2.63 -43.74 -83.46
N ARG A 20 1.32 -43.57 -83.72
CA ARG A 20 0.42 -42.76 -82.89
C ARG A 20 0.21 -43.34 -81.48
N LYS A 21 0.13 -44.67 -81.34
CA LYS A 21 0.09 -45.34 -80.03
C LYS A 21 1.39 -45.13 -79.25
N LYS A 22 2.55 -45.25 -79.90
CA LYS A 22 3.87 -44.98 -79.30
C LYS A 22 4.01 -43.52 -78.87
N ALA A 23 3.62 -42.57 -79.73
CA ALA A 23 3.64 -41.14 -79.42
C ALA A 23 2.67 -40.74 -78.29
N LYS A 24 1.52 -41.43 -78.15
CA LYS A 24 0.60 -41.23 -77.00
C LYS A 24 1.14 -41.83 -75.70
N ALA A 25 1.90 -42.92 -75.76
CA ALA A 25 2.46 -43.59 -74.59
C ALA A 25 3.63 -42.81 -73.94
N GLU A 26 4.34 -41.97 -74.70
CA GLU A 26 5.45 -41.14 -74.20
C GLU A 26 5.00 -39.78 -73.61
N ILE A 27 3.71 -39.43 -73.67
CA ILE A 27 3.20 -38.15 -73.13
C ILE A 27 3.02 -38.26 -71.62
N VAL A 28 3.94 -37.65 -70.87
CA VAL A 28 3.81 -37.49 -69.42
C VAL A 28 2.75 -36.42 -69.11
N LEU A 29 1.74 -36.80 -68.33
CA LEU A 29 0.65 -35.92 -67.94
C LEU A 29 1.02 -35.04 -66.74
N CYS A 30 0.26 -33.96 -66.56
CA CYS A 30 0.35 -33.07 -65.42
C CYS A 30 0.09 -33.81 -64.10
N ALA A 31 0.92 -33.55 -63.09
CA ALA A 31 0.85 -34.17 -61.77
C ALA A 31 -0.36 -33.76 -60.91
N LYS A 32 -1.19 -32.80 -61.36
CA LYS A 32 -2.41 -32.44 -60.64
C LYS A 32 -3.48 -33.51 -60.87
N GLU A 33 -4.09 -33.99 -59.79
CA GLU A 33 -5.20 -34.94 -59.84
C GLU A 33 -6.31 -34.47 -60.80
N GLY A 34 -6.72 -35.38 -61.70
CA GLY A 34 -7.76 -35.14 -62.69
C GLY A 34 -7.34 -34.30 -63.92
N CYS A 35 -6.07 -33.88 -64.02
CA CYS A 35 -5.59 -33.10 -65.16
C CYS A 35 -5.18 -34.00 -66.34
N LYS A 36 -5.79 -33.78 -67.52
CA LYS A 36 -5.50 -34.54 -68.76
C LYS A 36 -4.47 -33.87 -69.68
N PHE A 37 -3.93 -32.72 -69.28
CA PHE A 37 -2.99 -31.96 -70.10
C PHE A 37 -1.56 -32.48 -69.92
N LYS A 38 -0.74 -32.40 -70.98
CA LYS A 38 0.70 -32.67 -70.92
C LYS A 38 1.36 -31.73 -69.91
N LYS A 39 2.34 -32.23 -69.15
CA LYS A 39 3.17 -31.40 -68.27
C LYS A 39 3.93 -30.33 -69.06
N SER A 40 4.31 -29.24 -68.40
CA SER A 40 5.22 -28.25 -68.97
C SER A 40 6.60 -28.87 -69.16
N ASP A 41 7.44 -28.23 -69.97
CA ASP A 41 8.84 -28.63 -70.12
C ASP A 41 9.63 -28.30 -68.84
N ASP A 42 9.25 -27.25 -68.12
CA ASP A 42 9.96 -26.75 -66.93
C ASP A 42 9.60 -27.47 -65.62
N ASN A 43 8.42 -28.10 -65.52
CA ASN A 43 7.94 -28.70 -64.28
C ASN A 43 6.86 -29.76 -64.49
N LYS A 44 6.54 -30.47 -63.40
CA LYS A 44 5.55 -31.56 -63.39
C LYS A 44 4.09 -31.12 -63.61
N TYR A 45 3.80 -29.82 -63.73
CA TYR A 45 2.45 -29.28 -63.94
C TYR A 45 2.27 -28.73 -65.36
N CYS A 46 1.04 -28.70 -65.88
CA CYS A 46 0.75 -28.04 -67.15
C CYS A 46 0.71 -26.51 -66.99
N GLY A 47 0.71 -25.76 -68.09
CA GLY A 47 0.70 -24.29 -68.06
C GLY A 47 -0.44 -23.64 -67.27
N LYS A 48 -1.57 -24.34 -67.05
CA LYS A 48 -2.69 -23.87 -66.21
C LYS A 48 -2.54 -24.17 -64.71
N HIS A 49 -1.60 -25.05 -64.34
CA HIS A 49 -1.41 -25.52 -62.97
C HIS A 49 -0.05 -25.13 -62.39
N GLN A 50 0.60 -24.11 -62.95
CA GLN A 50 1.89 -23.59 -62.50
C GLN A 50 1.86 -23.11 -61.03
N LEU A 51 0.69 -22.71 -60.51
CA LEU A 51 0.55 -22.38 -59.09
C LEU A 51 0.84 -23.58 -58.16
N PHE A 52 0.57 -24.81 -58.59
CA PHE A 52 0.85 -25.99 -57.77
C PHE A 52 2.35 -26.23 -57.60
N GLN A 53 3.17 -25.83 -58.58
CA GLN A 53 4.62 -25.82 -58.41
C GLN A 53 5.02 -24.91 -57.24
N PHE A 54 4.49 -23.68 -57.21
CA PHE A 54 4.77 -22.74 -56.13
C PHE A 54 4.27 -23.26 -54.77
N ILE A 55 3.11 -23.94 -54.73
CA ILE A 55 2.58 -24.56 -53.50
C ILE A 55 3.53 -25.67 -53.02
N ASP A 56 3.96 -26.54 -53.92
CA ASP A 56 4.86 -27.66 -53.61
C ASP A 56 6.24 -27.17 -53.15
N GLU A 57 6.81 -26.18 -53.83
CA GLU A 57 8.09 -25.55 -53.45
C GLU A 57 7.97 -24.89 -52.07
N THR A 58 6.85 -24.22 -51.79
CA THR A 58 6.61 -23.62 -50.48
C THR A 58 6.46 -24.68 -49.38
N ALA A 59 5.77 -25.78 -49.66
CA ALA A 59 5.62 -26.90 -48.74
C ALA A 59 6.95 -27.61 -48.48
N ALA A 60 7.80 -27.76 -49.50
CA ALA A 60 9.14 -28.33 -49.37
C ALA A 60 10.05 -27.49 -48.44
N LEU A 61 9.80 -26.19 -48.33
CA LEU A 61 10.47 -25.29 -47.38
C LEU A 61 9.87 -25.33 -45.97
N GLY A 62 8.88 -26.18 -45.70
CA GLY A 62 8.17 -26.23 -44.42
C GLY A 62 7.25 -25.03 -44.17
N LEU A 63 6.88 -24.30 -45.22
CA LEU A 63 6.02 -23.13 -45.18
C LEU A 63 4.66 -23.42 -45.82
N LYS A 64 3.67 -22.55 -45.58
CA LYS A 64 2.39 -22.53 -46.31
C LYS A 64 2.25 -21.29 -47.18
N THR A 65 1.46 -21.41 -48.24
CA THR A 65 1.10 -20.27 -49.08
C THR A 65 -0.04 -19.47 -48.46
N CYS A 66 -0.12 -18.17 -48.79
CA CYS A 66 -1.26 -17.35 -48.43
C CYS A 66 -2.56 -17.89 -49.07
N TYR A 67 -3.69 -17.82 -48.35
CA TYR A 67 -5.02 -18.16 -48.86
C TYR A 67 -5.36 -17.50 -50.20
N ASN A 68 -4.91 -16.26 -50.41
CA ASN A 68 -5.10 -15.51 -51.64
C ASN A 68 -4.05 -15.84 -52.74
N ALA A 69 -3.33 -16.96 -52.65
CA ALA A 69 -2.36 -17.37 -53.66
C ALA A 69 -3.01 -17.65 -55.03
N ASN A 70 -4.23 -18.18 -55.03
CA ASN A 70 -5.06 -18.32 -56.23
C ASN A 70 -5.47 -16.97 -56.85
N ARG A 71 -5.44 -15.88 -56.08
CA ARG A 71 -5.71 -14.50 -56.52
C ARG A 71 -4.43 -13.71 -56.82
N GLY A 72 -3.30 -14.40 -56.98
CA GLY A 72 -2.02 -13.78 -57.37
C GLY A 72 -1.05 -13.48 -56.23
N CYS A 73 -1.38 -13.78 -54.98
CA CYS A 73 -0.42 -13.64 -53.88
C CYS A 73 0.69 -14.71 -53.98
N ARG A 74 1.94 -14.35 -53.69
CA ARG A 74 3.08 -15.29 -53.67
C ARG A 74 3.86 -15.24 -52.36
N THR A 75 3.22 -14.79 -51.28
CA THR A 75 3.82 -14.78 -49.94
C THR A 75 3.82 -16.18 -49.34
N GLN A 76 4.98 -16.62 -48.88
CA GLN A 76 5.18 -17.85 -48.10
C GLN A 76 5.15 -17.51 -46.59
N MET A 77 4.53 -18.36 -45.79
CA MET A 77 4.20 -18.08 -44.39
C MET A 77 4.46 -19.29 -43.49
N PRO A 78 4.68 -19.10 -42.17
CA PRO A 78 4.78 -20.22 -41.23
C PRO A 78 3.50 -21.05 -41.18
N MET A 79 3.64 -22.37 -40.97
CA MET A 79 2.50 -23.31 -40.85
C MET A 79 1.54 -22.91 -39.72
N ASP A 80 2.07 -22.49 -38.57
CA ASP A 80 1.32 -22.11 -37.36
C ASP A 80 0.83 -20.65 -37.34
N GLY A 81 0.64 -20.07 -38.53
CA GLY A 81 0.18 -18.70 -38.70
C GLY A 81 -1.27 -18.57 -39.14
N LYS A 82 -1.68 -17.33 -39.41
CA LYS A 82 -2.96 -17.01 -40.07
C LYS A 82 -3.05 -17.63 -41.46
N SER A 83 -4.26 -17.77 -42.00
CA SER A 83 -4.47 -18.29 -43.36
C SER A 83 -4.05 -17.30 -44.46
N SER A 84 -4.07 -16.00 -44.18
CA SER A 84 -3.69 -14.94 -45.12
C SER A 84 -2.50 -14.12 -44.61
N CYS A 85 -1.66 -13.62 -45.53
CA CYS A 85 -0.51 -12.80 -45.16
C CYS A 85 -0.93 -11.43 -44.62
N SER A 86 -0.02 -10.76 -43.90
CA SER A 86 -0.28 -9.45 -43.28
C SER A 86 -0.75 -8.40 -44.29
N VAL A 87 -0.22 -8.41 -45.51
CA VAL A 87 -0.57 -7.48 -46.59
C VAL A 87 -1.99 -7.73 -47.09
N CYS A 88 -2.34 -8.97 -47.43
CA CYS A 88 -3.70 -9.31 -47.87
C CYS A 88 -4.73 -9.02 -46.77
N LEU A 89 -4.42 -9.37 -45.51
CA LEU A 89 -5.26 -9.04 -44.37
C LEU A 89 -5.40 -7.53 -44.17
N GLY A 90 -4.36 -6.75 -44.43
CA GLY A 90 -4.40 -5.29 -44.39
C GLY A 90 -5.41 -4.75 -45.39
N LYS A 91 -5.31 -5.17 -46.65
CA LYS A 91 -6.25 -4.77 -47.73
C LYS A 91 -7.70 -5.14 -47.40
N GLU A 92 -7.94 -6.37 -46.94
CA GLU A 92 -9.27 -6.83 -46.53
C GLU A 92 -9.85 -5.97 -45.39
N ARG A 93 -9.03 -5.61 -44.40
CA ARG A 93 -9.44 -4.75 -43.28
C ARG A 93 -9.73 -3.32 -43.72
N ASP A 94 -8.96 -2.79 -44.67
CA ASP A 94 -9.17 -1.44 -45.20
C ASP A 94 -10.49 -1.37 -45.98
N GLU A 95 -10.78 -2.37 -46.79
CA GLU A 95 -12.06 -2.49 -47.49
C GLU A 95 -13.24 -2.64 -46.51
N ASP A 96 -13.12 -3.51 -45.49
CA ASP A 96 -14.14 -3.68 -44.45
C ASP A 96 -14.36 -2.38 -43.67
N ARG A 97 -13.29 -1.65 -43.32
CA ARG A 97 -13.39 -0.33 -42.67
C ARG A 97 -14.07 0.70 -43.56
N LYS A 98 -13.72 0.77 -44.85
CA LYS A 98 -14.39 1.65 -45.82
C LYS A 98 -15.89 1.32 -45.89
N LYS A 99 -16.24 0.04 -46.00
CA LYS A 99 -17.63 -0.41 -45.97
C LYS A 99 -18.32 0.06 -44.69
N ARG A 100 -17.76 -0.20 -43.51
CA ARG A 100 -18.36 0.15 -42.20
C ARG A 100 -18.45 1.64 -41.91
N SER A 101 -17.71 2.48 -42.63
CA SER A 101 -17.75 3.93 -42.45
C SER A 101 -18.96 4.58 -43.14
N VAL A 102 -19.63 3.86 -44.04
CA VAL A 102 -20.88 4.31 -44.68
C VAL A 102 -22.05 4.05 -43.74
N GLU A 103 -22.86 5.08 -43.48
CA GLU A 103 -24.05 4.96 -42.64
C GLU A 103 -25.06 3.97 -43.24
N PRO A 104 -25.66 3.09 -42.42
CA PRO A 104 -26.65 2.14 -42.89
C PRO A 104 -27.91 2.85 -43.34
N VAL A 105 -28.41 2.50 -44.53
CA VAL A 105 -29.69 3.00 -45.04
C VAL A 105 -30.82 2.55 -44.10
N LYS A 106 -31.69 3.47 -43.71
CA LYS A 106 -32.86 3.21 -42.86
C LYS A 106 -34.10 3.77 -43.55
N THR A 107 -35.12 2.94 -43.72
CA THR A 107 -36.47 3.32 -44.16
C THR A 107 -37.40 3.33 -42.94
N GLU A 108 -38.68 3.65 -43.14
CA GLU A 108 -39.67 3.65 -42.04
C GLU A 108 -39.87 2.27 -41.40
N THR A 109 -39.68 1.19 -42.17
CA THR A 109 -39.95 -0.19 -41.73
C THR A 109 -38.71 -1.08 -41.69
N GLU A 110 -37.64 -0.74 -42.40
CA GLU A 110 -36.45 -1.56 -42.54
C GLU A 110 -35.16 -0.79 -42.29
N LYS A 111 -34.11 -1.51 -41.91
CA LYS A 111 -32.76 -0.98 -41.70
C LYS A 111 -31.72 -1.90 -42.30
N GLN A 112 -30.70 -1.31 -42.89
CA GLN A 112 -29.59 -2.06 -43.47
C GLN A 112 -28.66 -2.58 -42.36
N CYS A 113 -28.42 -3.89 -42.34
CA CYS A 113 -27.47 -4.50 -41.42
C CYS A 113 -26.01 -4.18 -41.81
N THR A 114 -25.19 -3.72 -40.86
CA THR A 114 -23.77 -3.42 -41.14
C THR A 114 -22.91 -4.66 -41.38
N GLY A 115 -23.39 -5.86 -41.01
CA GLY A 115 -22.73 -7.14 -41.22
C GLY A 115 -23.01 -7.73 -42.60
N CYS A 116 -24.26 -8.11 -42.88
CA CYS A 116 -24.66 -8.75 -44.13
C CYS A 116 -25.04 -7.78 -45.26
N ARG A 117 -25.21 -6.48 -44.96
CA ARG A 117 -25.62 -5.41 -45.91
C ARG A 117 -27.00 -5.56 -46.56
N LYS A 118 -27.82 -6.48 -46.06
CA LYS A 118 -29.21 -6.65 -46.45
C LYS A 118 -30.12 -5.73 -45.61
N MET A 119 -31.26 -5.36 -46.18
CA MET A 119 -32.35 -4.71 -45.45
C MET A 119 -33.06 -5.75 -44.60
N HIS A 120 -33.38 -5.38 -43.35
CA HIS A 120 -34.09 -6.22 -42.40
C HIS A 120 -35.12 -5.36 -41.63
N PRO A 121 -36.21 -5.96 -41.12
CA PRO A 121 -37.18 -5.26 -40.28
C PRO A 121 -36.54 -4.62 -39.03
N LEU A 122 -37.09 -3.50 -38.57
CA LEU A 122 -36.54 -2.76 -37.42
C LEU A 122 -36.51 -3.58 -36.12
N GLU A 123 -37.42 -4.53 -35.93
CA GLU A 123 -37.46 -5.38 -34.74
C GLU A 123 -36.19 -6.24 -34.60
N GLU A 124 -35.57 -6.64 -35.71
CA GLU A 124 -34.34 -7.43 -35.73
C GLU A 124 -33.12 -6.66 -35.20
N PHE A 125 -33.24 -5.35 -34.96
CA PHE A 125 -32.16 -4.51 -34.45
C PHE A 125 -32.26 -4.26 -32.95
N ASN A 126 -33.29 -4.74 -32.25
CA ASN A 126 -33.41 -4.62 -30.80
C ASN A 126 -32.42 -5.57 -30.09
N GLY A 127 -31.55 -5.03 -29.26
CA GLY A 127 -30.59 -5.78 -28.44
C GLY A 127 -30.85 -5.60 -26.94
N SER A 128 -30.11 -6.32 -26.10
CA SER A 128 -30.29 -6.32 -24.64
C SER A 128 -30.00 -4.99 -23.93
N VAL A 129 -29.27 -4.08 -24.60
CA VAL A 129 -28.88 -2.76 -24.07
C VAL A 129 -29.40 -1.62 -24.97
N GLY A 130 -30.27 -1.93 -25.93
CA GLY A 130 -30.86 -0.96 -26.87
C GLY A 130 -30.71 -1.32 -28.34
N GLU A 131 -30.95 -0.33 -29.22
CA GLU A 131 -30.90 -0.50 -30.68
C GLU A 131 -29.47 -0.82 -31.17
N THR A 132 -29.37 -1.78 -32.08
CA THR A 132 -28.09 -2.26 -32.64
C THR A 132 -27.96 -1.93 -34.12
N LYS A 133 -26.76 -2.14 -34.67
CA LYS A 133 -26.43 -1.90 -36.08
C LYS A 133 -26.46 -3.17 -36.95
N GLN A 134 -26.67 -4.33 -36.34
CA GLN A 134 -26.64 -5.64 -37.01
C GLN A 134 -27.96 -6.37 -36.77
N CYS A 135 -28.44 -7.10 -37.76
CA CYS A 135 -29.62 -7.96 -37.63
C CYS A 135 -29.35 -9.13 -36.67
N THR A 136 -30.42 -9.77 -36.19
CA THR A 136 -30.36 -10.88 -35.21
C THR A 136 -29.49 -12.03 -35.70
N ALA A 137 -29.62 -12.43 -36.97
CA ALA A 137 -28.82 -13.52 -37.54
C ALA A 137 -27.31 -13.24 -37.48
N CYS A 138 -26.87 -12.03 -37.84
CA CYS A 138 -25.45 -11.67 -37.74
C CYS A 138 -24.95 -11.64 -36.29
N ARG A 139 -25.78 -11.19 -35.34
CA ARG A 139 -25.42 -11.17 -33.92
C ARG A 139 -25.27 -12.57 -33.35
N GLU A 140 -26.13 -13.51 -33.73
CA GLU A 140 -26.03 -14.90 -33.26
C GLU A 140 -24.77 -15.60 -33.80
N VAL A 141 -24.43 -15.36 -35.07
CA VAL A 141 -23.17 -15.85 -35.64
C VAL A 141 -21.96 -15.30 -34.88
N HIS A 142 -21.99 -14.00 -34.52
CA HIS A 142 -20.93 -13.40 -33.70
C HIS A 142 -20.87 -14.00 -32.29
N LYS A 143 -22.02 -14.29 -31.67
CA LYS A 143 -22.08 -14.92 -30.34
C LYS A 143 -21.45 -16.32 -30.34
N ILE A 144 -21.81 -17.16 -31.30
CA ILE A 144 -21.19 -18.49 -31.48
C ILE A 144 -19.69 -18.38 -31.73
N ALA A 145 -19.26 -17.39 -32.51
CA ALA A 145 -17.84 -17.15 -32.76
C ALA A 145 -17.12 -16.67 -31.49
N ASP A 146 -17.74 -15.80 -30.68
CA ASP A 146 -17.19 -15.30 -29.42
C ASP A 146 -17.08 -16.40 -28.35
N GLU A 147 -18.01 -17.36 -28.32
CA GLU A 147 -17.93 -18.54 -27.44
C GLU A 147 -16.71 -19.42 -27.74
N LYS A 148 -16.31 -19.51 -29.01
CA LYS A 148 -15.12 -20.24 -29.46
C LYS A 148 -13.81 -19.48 -29.25
N ARG A 149 -13.85 -18.19 -28.85
CA ARG A 149 -12.63 -17.40 -28.61
C ARG A 149 -12.01 -17.75 -27.27
N GLU A 150 -10.69 -17.84 -27.27
CA GLU A 150 -9.92 -17.99 -26.04
C GLU A 150 -10.06 -16.71 -25.18
N LYS A 151 -10.69 -16.86 -24.01
CA LYS A 151 -11.04 -15.74 -23.12
C LYS A 151 -9.81 -14.95 -22.66
N GLU A 152 -8.70 -15.63 -22.37
CA GLU A 152 -7.49 -14.95 -21.88
C GLU A 152 -6.79 -14.16 -22.97
N HIS A 153 -6.72 -14.68 -24.20
CA HIS A 153 -6.23 -13.94 -25.35
C HIS A 153 -7.01 -12.64 -25.57
N VAL A 154 -8.35 -12.69 -25.47
CA VAL A 154 -9.21 -11.50 -25.61
C VAL A 154 -8.95 -10.48 -24.50
N ARG A 155 -8.83 -10.95 -23.24
CA ARG A 155 -8.50 -10.08 -22.10
C ARG A 155 -7.14 -9.42 -22.25
N GLU A 156 -6.14 -10.16 -22.73
CA GLU A 156 -4.80 -9.64 -22.97
C GLU A 156 -4.80 -8.56 -24.06
N LEU A 157 -5.50 -8.79 -25.17
CA LEU A 157 -5.69 -7.76 -26.19
C LEU A 157 -6.39 -6.52 -25.64
N ALA A 158 -7.39 -6.69 -24.76
CA ALA A 158 -8.05 -5.57 -24.10
C ALA A 158 -7.10 -4.80 -23.15
N ARG A 159 -6.25 -5.51 -22.39
CA ARG A 159 -5.19 -4.90 -21.56
C ARG A 159 -4.25 -4.05 -22.44
N LYS A 160 -3.69 -4.64 -23.51
CA LYS A 160 -2.82 -3.93 -24.46
C LYS A 160 -3.49 -2.69 -25.08
N ASN A 161 -4.74 -2.83 -25.51
CA ASN A 161 -5.47 -1.70 -26.12
C ASN A 161 -5.81 -0.59 -25.11
N SER A 162 -6.20 -0.93 -23.89
CA SER A 162 -6.49 0.05 -22.84
C SER A 162 -5.22 0.75 -22.32
N ALA A 163 -4.05 0.11 -22.46
CA ALA A 163 -2.76 0.69 -22.11
C ALA A 163 -2.31 1.80 -23.07
N LYS A 164 -2.86 1.86 -24.30
CA LYS A 164 -2.51 2.85 -25.33
C LYS A 164 -2.70 4.29 -24.82
N PRO A 165 -1.73 5.20 -25.03
CA PRO A 165 -1.80 6.57 -24.54
C PRO A 165 -3.06 7.33 -24.98
N GLU A 166 -3.44 7.21 -26.25
CA GLU A 166 -4.66 7.83 -26.82
C GLU A 166 -5.92 7.40 -26.05
N ARG A 167 -6.04 6.10 -25.73
CA ARG A 167 -7.19 5.56 -24.99
C ARG A 167 -7.20 6.03 -23.54
N LYS A 168 -6.04 6.13 -22.90
CA LYS A 168 -5.91 6.70 -21.55
C LYS A 168 -6.30 8.18 -21.53
N ALA A 169 -5.89 8.95 -22.54
CA ALA A 169 -6.23 10.36 -22.68
C ALA A 169 -7.74 10.57 -22.87
N VAL A 170 -8.38 9.81 -23.77
CA VAL A 170 -9.84 9.85 -23.96
C VAL A 170 -10.58 9.50 -22.67
N LYS A 171 -10.13 8.46 -21.94
CA LYS A 171 -10.73 8.08 -20.66
C LYS A 171 -10.53 9.15 -19.58
N LYS A 172 -9.37 9.82 -19.57
CA LYS A 172 -9.11 10.94 -18.67
C LYS A 172 -10.05 12.10 -18.98
N LEU A 173 -10.10 12.57 -20.22
CA LEU A 173 -11.02 13.62 -20.66
C LEU A 173 -12.48 13.32 -20.34
N TRP A 174 -12.92 12.08 -20.54
CA TRP A 174 -14.27 11.68 -20.18
C TRP A 174 -14.51 11.75 -18.67
N ARG A 175 -13.55 11.30 -17.84
CA ARG A 175 -13.65 11.41 -16.37
C ARG A 175 -13.69 12.86 -15.91
N ASP A 176 -12.85 13.71 -16.50
CA ASP A 176 -12.78 15.13 -16.16
C ASP A 176 -14.11 15.83 -16.52
N LYS A 177 -14.71 15.48 -17.67
CA LYS A 177 -16.03 15.98 -18.10
C LYS A 177 -17.22 15.39 -17.33
N ASN A 178 -17.05 14.26 -16.64
CA ASN A 178 -18.11 13.55 -15.91
C ASN A 178 -17.70 13.37 -14.44
N ALA A 179 -17.15 14.42 -13.82
CA ALA A 179 -16.63 14.38 -12.47
C ALA A 179 -17.73 14.03 -11.43
N ASP A 180 -18.94 14.51 -11.65
CA ASP A 180 -20.16 14.19 -10.89
C ASP A 180 -20.46 12.68 -10.88
N LYS A 181 -20.45 12.03 -12.05
CA LYS A 181 -20.66 10.58 -12.19
C LYS A 181 -19.53 9.80 -11.53
N MET A 182 -18.29 10.29 -11.63
CA MET A 182 -17.14 9.66 -10.98
C MET A 182 -17.23 9.73 -9.46
N LEU A 183 -17.62 10.87 -8.92
CA LEU A 183 -17.86 11.00 -7.49
C LEU A 183 -18.99 10.07 -7.04
N SER A 184 -20.12 10.10 -7.74
CA SER A 184 -21.27 9.22 -7.44
C SER A 184 -20.86 7.75 -7.42
N TYR A 185 -20.13 7.30 -8.44
CA TYR A 185 -19.58 5.95 -8.50
C TYR A 185 -18.68 5.63 -7.29
N CYS A 186 -17.75 6.54 -6.95
CA CYS A 186 -16.83 6.34 -5.83
C CYS A 186 -17.56 6.28 -4.48
N LEU A 187 -18.50 7.19 -4.23
CA LEU A 187 -19.28 7.23 -2.99
C LEU A 187 -20.16 5.97 -2.85
N ASN A 188 -20.88 5.59 -3.91
CA ASN A 188 -21.71 4.40 -3.92
C ASN A 188 -20.88 3.11 -3.76
N SER A 189 -19.71 3.04 -4.39
CA SER A 189 -18.78 1.91 -4.21
C SER A 189 -18.32 1.78 -2.75
N ARG A 190 -18.00 2.89 -2.08
CA ARG A 190 -17.64 2.90 -0.65
C ARG A 190 -18.84 2.50 0.22
N ALA A 191 -20.00 3.09 -0.02
CA ALA A 191 -21.24 2.79 0.71
C ALA A 191 -21.58 1.29 0.66
N LYS A 192 -21.46 0.67 -0.53
CA LYS A 192 -21.64 -0.77 -0.71
C LYS A 192 -20.67 -1.58 0.16
N LYS A 193 -19.37 -1.28 0.12
CA LYS A 193 -18.36 -1.97 0.93
C LYS A 193 -18.61 -1.82 2.44
N ILE A 194 -19.02 -0.62 2.87
CA ILE A 194 -19.33 -0.34 4.28
C ILE A 194 -20.59 -1.11 4.72
N LYS A 195 -21.60 -1.22 3.85
CA LYS A 195 -22.83 -1.98 4.11
C LYS A 195 -22.56 -3.48 4.20
N GLU A 196 -21.73 -4.01 3.30
CA GLU A 196 -21.32 -5.43 3.30
C GLU A 196 -20.51 -5.78 4.55
N ASP A 197 -19.42 -5.04 4.81
CA ASP A 197 -18.55 -5.27 5.95
C ASP A 197 -17.76 -3.99 6.29
N ALA A 198 -18.32 -3.22 7.22
CA ALA A 198 -17.71 -1.99 7.71
C ALA A 198 -16.35 -2.23 8.40
N GLU A 199 -16.16 -3.37 9.06
CA GLU A 199 -14.92 -3.67 9.76
C GLU A 199 -13.79 -3.96 8.78
N LYS A 200 -14.06 -4.80 7.79
CA LYS A 200 -13.12 -5.10 6.70
C LYS A 200 -12.78 -3.84 5.91
N TYR A 201 -13.76 -2.97 5.66
CA TYR A 201 -13.51 -1.67 5.05
C TYR A 201 -12.54 -0.82 5.89
N LEU A 202 -12.82 -0.67 7.19
CA LEU A 202 -11.96 0.09 8.10
C LEU A 202 -10.54 -0.50 8.22
N LYS A 203 -10.41 -1.83 8.22
CA LYS A 203 -9.12 -2.52 8.23
C LYS A 203 -8.34 -2.25 6.95
N HIS A 204 -9.01 -2.26 5.80
CA HIS A 204 -8.39 -1.91 4.52
C HIS A 204 -7.90 -0.45 4.51
N GLU A 205 -8.73 0.48 4.95
CA GLU A 205 -8.37 1.90 5.04
C GLU A 205 -7.19 2.14 6.00
N ALA A 206 -7.15 1.44 7.14
CA ALA A 206 -6.03 1.52 8.07
C ALA A 206 -4.71 1.04 7.44
N GLU A 207 -4.77 -0.02 6.62
CA GLU A 207 -3.61 -0.52 5.88
C GLU A 207 -3.17 0.46 4.79
N GLN A 208 -4.10 1.08 4.06
CA GLN A 208 -3.76 2.14 3.10
C GLN A 208 -3.12 3.35 3.80
N ALA A 209 -3.66 3.77 4.95
CA ALA A 209 -3.09 4.84 5.76
C ALA A 209 -1.70 4.49 6.30
N LYS A 210 -1.44 3.21 6.65
CA LYS A 210 -0.10 2.74 7.02
C LYS A 210 0.86 2.85 5.83
N LYS A 211 0.48 2.34 4.65
CA LYS A 211 1.27 2.46 3.43
C LYS A 211 1.57 3.91 3.07
N TRP A 212 0.58 4.79 3.20
CA TRP A 212 0.75 6.22 2.97
C TRP A 212 1.78 6.83 3.93
N ARG A 213 1.69 6.53 5.24
CA ARG A 213 2.65 7.02 6.25
C ARG A 213 4.08 6.56 5.95
N LEU A 214 4.25 5.30 5.55
CA LEU A 214 5.57 4.75 5.17
C LEU A 214 6.12 5.40 3.90
N ALA A 215 5.26 5.70 2.92
CA ALA A 215 5.65 6.36 1.68
C ALA A 215 5.84 7.88 1.81
N ASN A 216 5.39 8.50 2.91
CA ASN A 216 5.42 9.95 3.12
C ASN A 216 5.94 10.33 4.52
N PRO A 217 7.17 9.91 4.90
CA PRO A 217 7.69 10.13 6.26
C PRO A 217 7.80 11.63 6.62
N GLU A 218 8.21 12.49 5.69
CA GLU A 218 8.33 13.94 5.92
C GLU A 218 7.00 14.59 6.26
N LYS A 219 5.91 14.23 5.55
CA LYS A 219 4.56 14.74 5.86
C LYS A 219 4.08 14.27 7.22
N VAL A 220 4.45 13.05 7.62
CA VAL A 220 4.15 12.51 8.95
C VAL A 220 4.90 13.29 10.03
N GLN A 221 6.19 13.57 9.81
CA GLN A 221 7.00 14.37 10.73
C GLN A 221 6.44 15.79 10.88
N ALA A 222 6.13 16.47 9.78
CA ALA A 222 5.53 17.80 9.80
C ALA A 222 4.18 17.82 10.53
N SER A 223 3.32 16.84 10.27
CA SER A 223 2.03 16.72 10.97
C SER A 223 2.20 16.42 12.47
N ASN A 224 3.16 15.58 12.84
CA ASN A 224 3.47 15.31 14.24
C ASN A 224 4.04 16.55 14.95
N LYS A 225 4.90 17.32 14.28
CA LYS A 225 5.45 18.59 14.79
C LYS A 225 4.33 19.60 15.04
N ALA A 226 3.50 19.86 14.03
CA ALA A 226 2.35 20.76 14.17
C ALA A 226 1.38 20.34 15.29
N ARG A 227 1.14 19.03 15.45
CA ARG A 227 0.34 18.51 16.58
C ARG A 227 1.03 18.73 17.93
N ASN A 228 2.34 18.53 18.01
CA ASN A 228 3.11 18.69 19.25
C ASN A 228 3.25 20.16 19.67
N GLU A 229 3.18 21.10 18.73
CA GLU A 229 3.19 22.55 18.95
C GLU A 229 1.79 23.12 19.22
N ASN A 230 0.74 22.31 19.04
CA ASN A 230 -0.64 22.74 19.26
C ASN A 230 -1.05 22.59 20.73
N ILE A 231 -1.13 23.72 21.45
CA ILE A 231 -1.50 23.77 22.87
C ILE A 231 -2.91 23.19 23.16
N ASP A 232 -3.87 23.41 22.26
CA ASP A 232 -5.25 22.90 22.39
C ASP A 232 -5.32 21.37 22.30
N TYR A 233 -4.46 20.79 21.47
CA TYR A 233 -4.30 19.35 21.41
C TYR A 233 -3.78 18.79 22.74
N HIS A 234 -2.84 19.48 23.40
CA HIS A 234 -2.34 19.07 24.72
C HIS A 234 -3.42 19.16 25.79
N TYR A 235 -4.19 20.25 25.86
CA TYR A 235 -5.33 20.37 26.78
C TYR A 235 -6.31 19.19 26.64
N SER A 236 -6.72 18.91 25.40
CA SER A 236 -7.61 17.79 25.07
C SER A 236 -7.00 16.43 25.45
N ASN A 237 -5.68 16.29 25.27
CA ASN A 237 -4.96 15.07 25.62
C ASN A 237 -4.86 14.88 27.14
N TYR A 238 -4.60 15.94 27.91
CA TYR A 238 -4.60 15.89 29.37
C TYR A 238 -5.97 15.50 29.91
N LYS A 239 -7.04 16.15 29.45
CA LYS A 239 -8.43 15.79 29.84
C LYS A 239 -8.75 14.33 29.55
N ARG A 240 -8.41 13.83 28.35
CA ARG A 240 -8.58 12.43 27.97
C ARG A 240 -7.74 11.47 28.83
N SER A 241 -6.49 11.85 29.10
CA SER A 241 -5.54 11.06 29.90
C SER A 241 -5.98 10.96 31.36
N ALA A 242 -6.47 12.06 31.93
CA ALA A 242 -7.05 12.13 33.26
C ALA A 242 -8.25 11.18 33.39
N ALA A 243 -9.20 11.26 32.45
CA ALA A 243 -10.35 10.34 32.42
C ALA A 243 -9.93 8.86 32.33
N ALA A 244 -8.92 8.53 31.50
CA ALA A 244 -8.43 7.15 31.38
C ALA A 244 -7.70 6.63 32.63
N LYS A 245 -7.20 7.55 33.46
CA LYS A 245 -6.55 7.28 34.75
C LYS A 245 -7.49 7.53 35.95
N GLN A 246 -8.78 7.78 35.69
CA GLN A 246 -9.78 8.09 36.72
C GLN A 246 -9.35 9.24 37.65
N LEU A 247 -8.75 10.29 37.05
CA LEU A 247 -8.34 11.50 37.75
C LEU A 247 -9.32 12.62 37.43
N ALA A 248 -9.66 13.41 38.45
CA ALA A 248 -10.38 14.67 38.26
C ALA A 248 -9.58 15.58 37.31
N PHE A 249 -10.28 16.34 36.48
CA PHE A 249 -9.71 17.36 35.62
C PHE A 249 -10.60 18.58 35.67
N GLU A 250 -10.27 19.50 36.57
CA GLU A 250 -11.08 20.68 36.94
C GLU A 250 -10.44 22.00 36.47
N ILE A 251 -9.26 21.93 35.85
CA ILE A 251 -8.60 23.11 35.27
C ILE A 251 -9.29 23.47 33.95
N ASP A 252 -9.79 24.70 33.85
CA ASP A 252 -10.33 25.26 32.62
C ASP A 252 -9.22 25.52 31.57
N LYS A 253 -9.62 25.92 30.36
CA LYS A 253 -8.68 26.06 29.25
C LYS A 253 -7.75 27.25 29.45
N GLU A 254 -8.29 28.36 29.94
CA GLU A 254 -7.60 29.62 30.17
C GLU A 254 -6.49 29.44 31.22
N THR A 255 -6.83 28.80 32.34
CA THR A 255 -5.90 28.50 33.42
C THR A 255 -4.86 27.47 32.99
N PHE A 256 -5.26 26.47 32.20
CA PHE A 256 -4.31 25.52 31.62
C PHE A 256 -3.26 26.24 30.77
N ILE A 257 -3.68 27.14 29.88
CA ILE A 257 -2.77 27.91 29.01
C ILE A 257 -1.80 28.72 29.88
N ALA A 258 -2.34 29.50 30.84
CA ALA A 258 -1.52 30.31 31.74
C ALA A 258 -0.46 29.49 32.48
N LEU A 259 -0.83 28.31 33.00
CA LEU A 259 0.09 27.39 33.67
C LEU A 259 1.15 26.86 32.70
N VAL A 260 0.78 26.29 31.55
CA VAL A 260 1.79 25.66 30.68
C VAL A 260 2.71 26.66 29.99
N THR A 261 2.30 27.93 29.85
CA THR A 261 3.18 28.98 29.32
C THR A 261 4.14 29.56 30.35
N SER A 262 3.95 29.29 31.64
CA SER A 262 4.87 29.75 32.67
C SER A 262 6.16 28.90 32.69
N PRO A 263 7.27 29.46 33.20
CA PRO A 263 8.49 28.71 33.45
C PRO A 263 8.24 27.41 34.22
N CYS A 264 9.02 26.37 33.93
CA CYS A 264 8.93 25.11 34.64
C CYS A 264 9.12 25.37 36.14
N HIS A 265 8.17 24.92 36.95
CA HIS A 265 8.21 25.09 38.41
C HIS A 265 9.51 24.57 39.00
N TYR A 266 10.06 23.49 38.43
CA TYR A 266 11.25 22.83 38.94
C TYR A 266 12.57 23.46 38.50
N CYS A 267 12.77 23.65 37.20
CA CYS A 267 14.07 24.09 36.66
C CYS A 267 14.04 25.47 35.99
N GLY A 268 12.93 26.19 36.05
CA GLY A 268 12.80 27.54 35.50
C GLY A 268 12.78 27.66 33.97
N ILE A 269 12.92 26.57 33.20
CA ILE A 269 12.95 26.66 31.74
C ILE A 269 11.56 26.69 31.10
N VAL A 270 11.46 27.31 29.93
CA VAL A 270 10.37 27.13 28.97
C VAL A 270 10.92 26.33 27.79
N GLN A 271 10.23 25.26 27.38
CA GLN A 271 10.66 24.46 26.23
C GLN A 271 10.62 25.27 24.91
N GLU A 272 11.47 24.90 23.94
CA GLU A 272 11.59 25.57 22.64
C GLU A 272 10.25 25.76 21.89
N LYS A 273 9.31 24.83 22.05
CA LYS A 273 7.97 24.92 21.46
C LYS A 273 7.08 26.02 22.05
N GLY A 274 7.58 26.80 23.01
CA GLY A 274 6.91 27.96 23.60
C GLY A 274 6.03 27.67 24.83
N PHE A 275 5.89 26.41 25.23
CA PHE A 275 5.14 26.02 26.42
C PHE A 275 5.61 24.67 26.97
N ASN A 276 5.38 24.45 28.27
CA ASN A 276 5.69 23.24 29.02
C ASN A 276 4.51 22.25 29.03
N GLY A 277 4.57 21.24 29.90
CA GLY A 277 3.41 20.45 30.29
C GLY A 277 2.91 20.85 31.68
N LEU A 278 1.98 20.07 32.20
CA LEU A 278 1.59 20.06 33.60
C LEU A 278 2.20 18.86 34.32
N ASP A 279 2.71 19.10 35.52
CA ASP A 279 2.94 18.07 36.54
C ASP A 279 1.94 18.25 37.69
N ARG A 280 1.66 17.14 38.37
CA ARG A 280 0.83 17.11 39.58
C ARG A 280 1.76 16.98 40.78
N MET A 281 1.76 17.98 41.65
CA MET A 281 2.63 18.03 42.83
C MET A 281 2.41 16.77 43.68
N ASP A 282 1.15 16.49 44.01
CA ASP A 282 0.71 15.19 44.50
C ASP A 282 0.13 14.35 43.35
N SER A 283 0.76 13.20 43.10
CA SER A 283 0.35 12.25 42.07
C SER A 283 -0.93 11.46 42.42
N THR A 284 -1.38 11.46 43.68
CA THR A 284 -2.67 10.89 44.10
C THR A 284 -3.85 11.76 43.69
N VAL A 285 -3.65 13.09 43.66
CA VAL A 285 -4.69 14.07 43.37
C VAL A 285 -4.81 14.31 41.86
N GLY A 286 -6.01 14.67 41.41
CA GLY A 286 -6.30 15.00 40.02
C GLY A 286 -5.67 16.32 39.56
N TYR A 287 -6.06 16.76 38.36
CA TYR A 287 -5.71 18.07 37.83
C TYR A 287 -6.69 19.11 38.38
N VAL A 288 -6.37 19.65 39.55
CA VAL A 288 -7.15 20.69 40.24
C VAL A 288 -6.24 21.88 40.52
N MET A 289 -6.85 23.04 40.77
CA MET A 289 -6.12 24.24 41.19
C MET A 289 -5.35 23.97 42.49
N GLY A 290 -4.11 24.44 42.55
CA GLY A 290 -3.21 24.21 43.69
C GLY A 290 -2.41 22.90 43.65
N ASN A 291 -2.85 21.88 42.88
CA ASN A 291 -2.07 20.64 42.70
C ASN A 291 -1.27 20.61 41.39
N CYS A 292 -1.56 21.49 40.44
CA CYS A 292 -0.89 21.51 39.14
C CYS A 292 0.10 22.65 39.01
N VAL A 293 1.27 22.32 38.46
CA VAL A 293 2.33 23.28 38.17
C VAL A 293 2.85 23.09 36.74
N SER A 294 3.40 24.16 36.17
CA SER A 294 4.13 24.08 34.90
C SER A 294 5.33 23.16 35.07
N CYS A 295 5.51 22.23 34.15
CA CYS A 295 6.63 21.29 34.22
C CYS A 295 7.13 20.92 32.84
N CYS A 296 8.42 21.14 32.59
CA CYS A 296 9.05 20.69 31.36
C CYS A 296 9.07 19.16 31.31
N GLN A 297 9.12 18.61 30.09
CA GLN A 297 9.07 17.16 29.87
C GLN A 297 10.13 16.38 30.67
N MET A 298 11.35 16.90 30.75
CA MET A 298 12.46 16.23 31.44
C MET A 298 12.26 16.18 32.95
N CYS A 299 11.86 17.29 33.60
CA CYS A 299 11.54 17.28 35.02
C CYS A 299 10.39 16.33 35.35
N ASN A 300 9.34 16.33 34.52
CA ASN A 300 8.19 15.42 34.71
C ASN A 300 8.62 13.94 34.61
N TYR A 301 9.56 13.59 33.73
CA TYR A 301 10.12 12.24 33.65
C TYR A 301 11.15 11.91 34.73
N MET A 302 11.85 12.89 35.29
CA MET A 302 12.76 12.65 36.41
C MET A 302 11.98 12.47 37.72
N LYS A 303 10.94 13.29 37.94
CA LYS A 303 10.07 13.20 39.12
C LYS A 303 9.21 11.94 39.11
N VAL A 304 8.56 11.64 37.98
CA VAL A 304 7.61 10.53 37.81
C VAL A 304 6.50 10.53 38.86
N SER A 305 6.68 9.79 39.95
CA SER A 305 5.71 9.62 41.04
C SER A 305 6.32 9.95 42.39
N LEU A 306 7.51 10.55 42.42
CA LEU A 306 8.07 11.15 43.62
C LEU A 306 7.24 12.37 44.01
N SER A 307 7.23 12.69 45.29
CA SER A 307 6.77 14.01 45.74
C SER A 307 7.69 15.09 45.17
N ALA A 308 7.19 16.31 45.09
CA ALA A 308 7.96 17.45 44.62
C ALA A 308 9.22 17.70 45.49
N SER A 309 9.08 17.56 46.81
CA SER A 309 10.15 17.69 47.81
C SER A 309 11.30 16.72 47.55
N ILE A 310 11.02 15.41 47.58
CA ILE A 310 12.03 14.36 47.35
C ILE A 310 12.70 14.49 45.98
N PHE A 311 11.97 14.93 44.95
CA PHE A 311 12.55 15.16 43.64
C PHE A 311 13.61 16.28 43.67
N VAL A 312 13.31 17.40 44.32
CA VAL A 312 14.23 18.54 44.45
C VAL A 312 15.45 18.15 45.29
N GLU A 313 15.25 17.54 46.46
CA GLU A 313 16.33 17.06 47.33
C GLU A 313 17.26 16.09 46.61
N ARG A 314 16.69 15.16 45.81
CA ARG A 314 17.50 14.22 45.04
C ARG A 314 18.32 14.91 43.94
N ALA A 315 17.74 15.91 43.27
CA ALA A 315 18.45 16.67 42.26
C ALA A 315 19.59 17.49 42.88
N GLU A 316 19.36 18.12 44.03
CA GLU A 316 20.38 18.83 44.81
C GLU A 316 21.49 17.89 45.26
N HIS A 317 21.17 16.76 45.88
CA HIS A 317 22.15 15.76 46.32
C HIS A 317 23.07 15.30 45.19
N ILE A 318 22.51 15.01 44.01
CA ILE A 318 23.29 14.60 42.82
C ILE A 318 24.18 15.75 42.33
N ALA A 319 23.66 16.98 42.27
CA ALA A 319 24.41 18.14 41.82
C ALA A 319 25.58 18.46 42.78
N THR A 320 25.35 18.39 44.09
CA THR A 320 26.37 18.55 45.14
C THR A 320 27.42 17.44 45.08
N PHE A 321 27.00 16.18 44.92
CA PHE A 321 27.91 15.04 44.78
C PHE A 321 28.88 15.21 43.59
N HIS A 322 28.38 15.74 42.47
CA HIS A 322 29.19 16.05 41.30
C HIS A 322 29.88 17.42 41.34
N LYS A 323 29.84 18.12 42.48
CA LYS A 323 30.47 19.44 42.70
C LYS A 323 30.01 20.50 41.70
N LYS A 324 28.74 20.42 41.27
CA LYS A 324 28.12 21.42 40.39
C LYS A 324 27.60 22.62 41.18
N ILE A 325 27.27 22.40 42.45
CA ILE A 325 26.81 23.41 43.41
C ILE A 325 27.38 23.09 44.80
N ASP A 326 27.32 24.07 45.69
CA ASP A 326 27.55 23.89 47.13
C ASP A 326 26.19 23.79 47.85
N GLY A 327 25.55 22.63 47.71
CA GLY A 327 24.21 22.36 48.23
C GLY A 327 24.21 21.29 49.33
N LEU A 328 23.02 20.85 49.73
CA LEU A 328 22.86 19.81 50.74
C LEU A 328 23.09 18.40 50.17
N TYR A 329 23.62 17.52 51.01
CA TYR A 329 23.62 16.07 50.76
C TYR A 329 22.37 15.46 51.38
N CYS A 330 21.51 14.88 50.54
CA CYS A 330 20.26 14.23 50.95
C CYS A 330 20.24 12.74 50.54
N PRO A 331 21.05 11.85 51.18
CA PRO A 331 21.07 10.43 50.83
C PRO A 331 19.70 9.74 51.00
N HIS A 332 18.87 10.20 51.94
CA HIS A 332 17.53 9.66 52.20
C HIS A 332 16.58 9.82 51.00
N ALA A 333 16.82 10.81 50.15
CA ALA A 333 16.05 11.02 48.93
C ALA A 333 16.26 9.88 47.93
N CYS A 334 17.30 9.05 48.06
CA CYS A 334 17.53 7.85 47.26
C CYS A 334 17.11 6.58 48.00
N LYS A 335 16.01 5.94 47.58
CA LYS A 335 15.47 4.74 48.22
C LYS A 335 16.40 3.52 48.09
N ASP A 336 16.42 2.70 49.14
CA ASP A 336 17.02 1.36 49.16
C ASP A 336 16.24 0.39 48.27
N ILE A 337 16.95 -0.21 47.33
CA ILE A 337 16.40 -1.14 46.33
C ILE A 337 17.38 -2.30 46.15
N MET A 338 16.89 -3.54 46.18
CA MET A 338 17.66 -4.72 45.79
C MET A 338 17.63 -4.90 44.28
N SER A 339 18.77 -4.67 43.61
CA SER A 339 18.87 -4.84 42.16
C SER A 339 18.77 -6.31 41.73
N VAL A 340 18.31 -6.51 40.49
CA VAL A 340 18.19 -7.82 39.85
C VAL A 340 19.54 -8.53 39.64
N ASN A 341 19.52 -9.85 39.53
CA ASN A 341 20.71 -10.67 39.29
C ASN A 341 21.16 -10.65 37.82
N TYR A 342 22.33 -11.27 37.55
CA TYR A 342 22.90 -11.35 36.21
C TYR A 342 21.95 -11.94 35.17
N ALA A 343 21.34 -13.09 35.47
CA ALA A 343 20.49 -13.80 34.53
C ALA A 343 19.26 -12.97 34.13
N THR A 344 18.61 -12.32 35.10
CA THR A 344 17.48 -11.43 34.85
C THR A 344 17.90 -10.20 34.04
N CYS A 345 19.05 -9.59 34.34
CA CYS A 345 19.57 -8.46 33.58
C CYS A 345 19.84 -8.84 32.12
N LYS A 346 20.56 -9.94 31.90
CA LYS A 346 20.87 -10.48 30.57
C LYS A 346 19.61 -10.80 29.77
N PHE A 347 18.64 -11.50 30.38
CA PHE A 347 17.36 -11.80 29.73
C PHE A 347 16.59 -10.53 29.34
N SER A 348 16.55 -9.55 30.25
CA SER A 348 15.92 -8.26 29.99
C SER A 348 16.61 -7.51 28.84
N ALA A 349 17.94 -7.53 28.76
CA ALA A 349 18.68 -6.90 27.66
C ALA A 349 18.36 -7.58 26.32
N ILE A 350 18.43 -8.92 26.26
CA ILE A 350 18.18 -9.70 25.03
C ILE A 350 16.75 -9.50 24.53
N SER A 351 15.76 -9.55 25.43
CA SER A 351 14.34 -9.32 25.06
C SER A 351 14.08 -7.93 24.50
N ARG A 352 14.88 -6.93 24.91
CA ARG A 352 14.86 -5.56 24.39
C ARG A 352 15.79 -5.35 23.19
N LYS A 353 16.47 -6.40 22.71
CA LYS A 353 17.47 -6.36 21.63
C LYS A 353 18.66 -5.44 21.94
N ILE A 354 19.07 -5.40 23.20
CA ILE A 354 20.24 -4.66 23.67
C ILE A 354 21.41 -5.64 23.73
N ASN A 355 22.55 -5.25 23.14
CA ASN A 355 23.77 -6.07 23.18
C ASN A 355 24.21 -6.31 24.63
N PHE A 356 24.70 -7.50 24.94
CA PHE A 356 25.11 -7.89 26.29
C PHE A 356 26.34 -8.80 26.23
N GLU A 357 27.51 -8.22 26.51
CA GLU A 357 28.82 -8.88 26.41
C GLU A 357 29.51 -9.04 27.77
N LEU A 358 28.86 -8.64 28.87
CA LEU A 358 29.43 -8.79 30.22
C LEU A 358 29.53 -10.25 30.64
N THR A 359 30.68 -10.61 31.23
CA THR A 359 30.83 -11.84 32.00
C THR A 359 30.08 -11.72 33.33
N LYS A 360 29.80 -12.87 33.97
CA LYS A 360 29.11 -12.89 35.26
C LYS A 360 29.98 -12.23 36.33
N GLU A 361 31.28 -12.43 36.24
CA GLU A 361 32.31 -11.94 37.15
C GLU A 361 32.36 -10.41 37.09
N VAL A 362 32.54 -9.83 35.89
CA VAL A 362 32.57 -8.37 35.69
C VAL A 362 31.27 -7.72 36.18
N PHE A 363 30.13 -8.34 35.91
CA PHE A 363 28.83 -7.83 36.37
C PHE A 363 28.76 -7.68 37.89
N TYR A 364 29.18 -8.70 38.65
CA TYR A 364 29.10 -8.66 40.11
C TYR A 364 30.19 -7.78 40.73
N GLU A 365 31.41 -7.76 40.17
CA GLU A 365 32.46 -6.85 40.64
C GLU A 365 32.04 -5.39 40.45
N LYS A 366 31.53 -5.05 39.26
CA LYS A 366 31.16 -3.67 38.95
C LYS A 366 30.01 -3.17 39.82
N ARG A 367 29.06 -4.04 40.20
CA ARG A 367 27.94 -3.69 41.10
C ARG A 367 28.36 -3.39 42.54
N LYS A 368 29.54 -3.85 43.00
CA LYS A 368 30.00 -3.59 44.38
C LYS A 368 30.40 -2.12 44.58
N GLU A 369 30.72 -1.42 43.50
CA GLU A 369 31.08 0.00 43.56
C GLU A 369 29.89 0.86 44.01
N CYS A 370 30.20 2.02 44.57
CA CYS A 370 29.20 3.02 44.94
C CYS A 370 28.49 3.56 43.68
N CYS A 371 27.27 4.07 43.86
CA CYS A 371 26.55 4.65 42.74
C CYS A 371 27.32 5.86 42.18
N TYR A 372 27.68 5.81 40.90
CA TYR A 372 28.48 6.88 40.28
C TYR A 372 27.78 8.24 40.19
N LEU A 373 26.45 8.28 40.36
CA LEU A 373 25.63 9.51 40.30
C LEU A 373 25.38 10.17 41.65
N CYS A 374 25.32 9.38 42.73
CA CYS A 374 24.90 9.90 44.04
C CYS A 374 25.72 9.37 45.23
N GLY A 375 26.74 8.54 44.98
CA GLY A 375 27.60 7.97 46.01
C GLY A 375 26.96 6.86 46.86
N LYS A 376 25.72 6.45 46.59
CA LYS A 376 25.03 5.44 47.42
C LYS A 376 25.78 4.10 47.45
N GLU A 377 26.11 3.66 48.66
CA GLU A 377 26.85 2.42 48.95
C GLU A 377 25.92 1.21 49.03
N ASN A 378 26.47 0.00 48.87
CA ASN A 378 25.72 -1.24 49.04
C ASN A 378 25.53 -1.55 50.54
N THR A 379 24.34 -2.02 50.92
CA THR A 379 23.99 -2.46 52.28
C THR A 379 23.23 -3.80 52.23
N ASP A 380 22.84 -4.34 53.39
CA ASP A 380 22.00 -5.53 53.46
C ASP A 380 20.60 -5.31 52.83
N THR A 381 20.13 -4.06 52.81
CA THR A 381 18.81 -3.66 52.27
C THR A 381 18.90 -3.04 50.88
N HIS A 382 20.11 -2.75 50.39
CA HIS A 382 20.33 -2.07 49.12
C HIS A 382 21.47 -2.68 48.32
N GLN A 383 21.18 -2.98 47.05
CA GLN A 383 22.21 -3.32 46.08
C GLN A 383 22.10 -2.47 44.83
N ASN A 384 23.21 -1.85 44.45
CA ASN A 384 23.34 -1.14 43.18
C ASN A 384 23.14 -2.10 41.99
N GLY A 385 22.59 -1.54 40.92
CA GLY A 385 22.50 -2.18 39.61
C GLY A 385 23.59 -1.66 38.68
N LEU A 386 23.37 -1.84 37.38
CA LEU A 386 24.22 -1.26 36.34
C LEU A 386 23.42 -0.27 35.51
N ASP A 387 23.95 0.92 35.36
CA ASP A 387 23.52 1.90 34.37
C ASP A 387 24.41 1.82 33.12
N ARG A 388 23.82 2.13 31.98
CA ARG A 388 24.54 2.26 30.71
C ARG A 388 24.82 3.74 30.49
N MET A 389 26.09 4.10 30.40
CA MET A 389 26.53 5.48 30.24
C MET A 389 25.88 6.10 29.00
N ASP A 390 26.01 5.40 27.86
CA ASP A 390 25.21 5.61 26.67
C ASP A 390 24.13 4.53 26.56
N SER A 391 22.85 4.95 26.49
CA SER A 391 21.70 4.06 26.37
C SER A 391 21.55 3.41 24.99
N GLU A 392 22.21 3.95 23.96
CA GLU A 392 22.27 3.35 22.62
C GLU A 392 23.30 2.21 22.57
N ILE A 393 24.30 2.23 23.46
CA ILE A 393 25.29 1.18 23.59
C ILE A 393 24.79 0.08 24.55
N GLY A 394 25.18 -1.16 24.27
CA GLY A 394 24.84 -2.32 25.08
C GLY A 394 25.54 -2.38 26.43
N TYR A 395 25.38 -3.51 27.12
CA TYR A 395 26.13 -3.86 28.31
C TYR A 395 27.50 -4.41 27.91
N ILE A 396 28.46 -3.50 27.78
CA ILE A 396 29.89 -3.79 27.59
C ILE A 396 30.67 -3.13 28.73
N GLU A 397 31.83 -3.66 29.08
CA GLU A 397 32.58 -3.25 30.27
C GLU A 397 32.90 -1.74 30.31
N THR A 398 33.20 -1.14 29.16
CA THR A 398 33.51 0.30 29.04
C THR A 398 32.30 1.23 29.07
N ASN A 399 31.07 0.70 28.96
CA ASN A 399 29.84 1.49 28.91
C ASN A 399 28.97 1.34 30.17
N ILE A 400 29.41 0.58 31.17
CA ILE A 400 28.63 0.36 32.39
C ILE A 400 29.20 1.09 33.59
N GLN A 401 28.32 1.52 34.50
CA GLN A 401 28.69 2.01 35.82
C GLN A 401 27.74 1.48 36.89
N SER A 402 28.25 1.31 38.10
CA SER A 402 27.42 0.97 39.26
C SER A 402 26.45 2.09 39.56
N CYS A 403 25.14 1.80 39.61
CA CYS A 403 24.14 2.83 39.80
C CYS A 403 22.94 2.33 40.61
N CYS A 404 22.50 3.13 41.58
CA CYS A 404 21.31 2.81 42.35
C CYS A 404 20.06 2.94 41.48
N GLY A 405 19.01 2.17 41.78
CA GLY A 405 17.78 2.16 40.98
C GLY A 405 17.12 3.54 40.88
N SER A 406 17.18 4.34 41.95
CA SER A 406 16.65 5.69 42.02
C SER A 406 17.30 6.63 40.99
N CYS A 407 18.63 6.62 40.90
CA CYS A 407 19.37 7.46 39.95
C CYS A 407 19.27 6.94 38.52
N ASN A 408 19.36 5.61 38.32
CA ASN A 408 19.22 5.00 36.99
C ASN A 408 17.84 5.35 36.36
N TYR A 409 16.78 5.30 37.16
CA TYR A 409 15.44 5.66 36.70
C TYR A 409 15.31 7.15 36.36
N MET A 410 15.93 8.02 37.18
CA MET A 410 15.93 9.47 36.99
C MET A 410 16.75 9.90 35.76
N LYS A 411 17.94 9.29 35.55
CA LYS A 411 18.80 9.53 34.37
C LYS A 411 18.15 9.00 33.09
N ASN A 412 17.49 7.84 33.16
CA ASN A 412 16.82 7.24 32.01
C ASN A 412 17.79 7.14 30.80
N ASN A 413 17.44 7.71 29.65
CA ASN A 413 18.27 7.74 28.45
C ASN A 413 18.94 9.10 28.20
N TYR A 414 18.96 9.99 29.20
CA TYR A 414 19.67 11.27 29.09
C TYR A 414 21.17 11.05 29.17
N SER A 415 21.93 11.88 28.45
CA SER A 415 23.38 11.95 28.63
C SER A 415 23.71 12.43 30.04
N LEU A 416 24.87 12.01 30.56
CA LEU A 416 25.31 12.42 31.89
C LEU A 416 25.35 13.95 32.02
N GLU A 417 25.88 14.63 31.01
CA GLU A 417 25.98 16.09 30.99
C GLU A 417 24.61 16.77 31.10
N SER A 418 23.66 16.40 30.23
CA SER A 418 22.32 16.98 30.24
C SER A 418 21.57 16.67 31.53
N PHE A 419 21.76 15.47 32.08
CA PHE A 419 21.19 15.08 33.36
C PHE A 419 21.72 15.93 34.52
N LEU A 420 23.04 16.10 34.63
CA LEU A 420 23.67 16.90 35.69
C LEU A 420 23.34 18.39 35.57
N GLU A 421 23.32 18.92 34.35
CA GLU A 421 22.85 20.29 34.10
C GLU A 421 21.41 20.46 34.58
N LYS A 422 20.53 19.50 34.26
CA LYS A 422 19.15 19.54 34.72
C LYS A 422 19.02 19.49 36.24
N CYS A 423 19.76 18.60 36.91
CA CYS A 423 19.79 18.54 38.37
C CYS A 423 20.25 19.87 38.98
N THR A 424 21.27 20.49 38.39
CA THR A 424 21.79 21.81 38.81
C THR A 424 20.72 22.89 38.68
N LEU A 425 20.02 22.96 37.55
CA LEU A 425 18.94 23.94 37.35
C LEU A 425 17.78 23.73 38.32
N VAL A 426 17.43 22.48 38.63
CA VAL A 426 16.38 22.19 39.64
C VAL A 426 16.82 22.68 41.01
N ALA A 427 18.04 22.33 41.42
CA ALA A 427 18.58 22.70 42.72
C ALA A 427 18.70 24.22 42.90
N LEU A 428 19.15 24.97 41.89
CA LEU A 428 19.30 26.43 41.98
C LEU A 428 17.98 27.19 41.96
N ASN A 429 16.93 26.61 41.36
CA ASN A 429 15.62 27.25 41.26
C ASN A 429 14.79 27.09 42.55
N HIS A 430 15.13 26.13 43.39
CA HIS A 430 14.50 25.91 44.69
C HIS A 430 15.45 26.30 45.82
N LYS A 431 14.91 26.86 46.91
CA LYS A 431 15.70 27.00 48.12
C LYS A 431 15.91 25.62 48.76
N PRO A 432 17.02 25.39 49.49
CA PRO A 432 17.19 24.20 50.28
C PRO A 432 15.96 24.03 51.17
N VAL A 433 15.24 22.94 50.98
CA VAL A 433 14.06 22.62 51.79
C VAL A 433 14.60 22.10 53.12
N GLU A 434 14.11 22.64 54.25
CA GLU A 434 14.40 22.01 55.55
C GLU A 434 13.98 20.54 55.50
N GLU A 435 14.82 19.67 56.07
CA GLU A 435 14.75 18.21 55.99
C GLU A 435 13.31 17.71 56.09
N SER A 436 12.72 17.24 54.97
CA SER A 436 11.31 16.88 54.96
C SER A 436 11.09 15.50 55.59
N THR A 437 10.18 15.41 56.57
CA THR A 437 9.78 14.14 57.21
C THR A 437 8.85 13.29 56.32
N GLU A 438 8.66 13.67 55.05
CA GLU A 438 7.71 13.00 54.16
C GLU A 438 8.24 11.64 53.72
N MET A 439 7.48 10.58 54.04
CA MET A 439 7.80 9.22 53.62
C MET A 439 7.69 9.07 52.09
N ASN A 440 8.65 8.35 51.51
CA ASN A 440 8.73 7.97 50.10
C ASN A 440 7.53 7.10 49.64
N HIS A 441 6.36 7.70 49.40
CA HIS A 441 5.19 7.00 48.91
C HIS A 441 5.15 6.98 47.37
N ILE A 442 5.42 5.82 46.77
CA ILE A 442 5.13 5.59 45.36
C ILE A 442 3.64 5.25 45.23
N VAL A 443 2.88 6.16 44.64
CA VAL A 443 1.42 6.01 44.48
C VAL A 443 1.12 5.13 43.27
N ALA A 444 0.46 4.00 43.50
CA ALA A 444 -0.12 3.19 42.45
C ALA A 444 -1.27 3.95 41.77
N GLN A 445 -1.20 4.15 40.46
CA GLN A 445 -2.26 4.84 39.71
C GLN A 445 -3.52 3.96 39.62
N ASN A 446 -4.69 4.55 39.87
CA ASN A 446 -6.02 3.99 39.54
C ASN A 446 -6.17 3.86 38.02
N LYS A 447 -5.64 2.78 37.45
CA LYS A 447 -5.75 2.50 36.01
C LYS A 447 -6.97 1.64 35.75
N LEU A 448 -7.77 2.02 34.75
CA LEU A 448 -8.78 1.13 34.18
C LEU A 448 -8.16 -0.24 33.86
N SER A 449 -8.87 -1.28 34.26
CA SER A 449 -8.56 -2.67 33.98
C SER A 449 -8.54 -2.95 32.47
N LYS A 450 -7.98 -4.11 32.10
CA LYS A 450 -7.94 -4.51 30.69
C LYS A 450 -9.34 -4.74 30.11
N SER A 451 -10.30 -5.23 30.90
CA SER A 451 -11.70 -5.44 30.50
C SER A 451 -12.41 -4.11 30.26
N GLU A 452 -12.35 -3.17 31.20
CA GLU A 452 -12.99 -1.85 31.05
C GLU A 452 -12.47 -1.09 29.83
N LYS A 453 -11.15 -1.15 29.56
CA LYS A 453 -10.56 -0.55 28.35
C LYS A 453 -11.10 -1.17 27.07
N LYS A 454 -11.33 -2.49 27.08
CA LYS A 454 -11.88 -3.22 25.92
C LYS A 454 -13.34 -2.85 25.69
N GLU A 455 -14.14 -2.79 26.74
CA GLU A 455 -15.55 -2.37 26.66
C GLU A 455 -15.69 -0.95 26.09
N ILE A 456 -14.90 0.00 26.59
CA ILE A 456 -14.87 1.37 26.05
C ILE A 456 -14.43 1.39 24.59
N HIS A 457 -13.46 0.56 24.21
CA HIS A 457 -13.00 0.45 22.83
C HIS A 457 -14.10 -0.09 21.91
N ASP A 458 -14.77 -1.17 22.32
CA ASP A 458 -15.82 -1.82 21.55
C ASP A 458 -17.05 -0.90 21.40
N ALA A 459 -17.44 -0.20 22.46
CA ALA A 459 -18.49 0.82 22.40
C ALA A 459 -18.14 1.95 21.41
N LYS A 460 -16.91 2.49 21.46
CA LYS A 460 -16.44 3.50 20.50
C LYS A 460 -16.39 2.98 19.07
N LYS A 461 -16.04 1.71 18.87
CA LYS A 461 -16.02 1.06 17.57
C LYS A 461 -17.43 1.00 16.96
N ILE A 462 -18.43 0.63 17.77
CA ILE A 462 -19.85 0.58 17.34
C ILE A 462 -20.31 1.97 16.91
N ILE A 463 -20.11 3.00 17.74
CA ILE A 463 -20.48 4.39 17.44
C ILE A 463 -19.81 4.85 16.14
N LYS A 464 -18.52 4.56 15.97
CA LYS A 464 -17.77 4.93 14.76
C LYS A 464 -18.31 4.26 13.50
N ILE A 465 -18.70 2.98 13.59
CA ILE A 465 -19.31 2.26 12.46
C ILE A 465 -20.68 2.85 12.13
N GLN A 466 -21.48 3.20 13.13
CA GLN A 466 -22.79 3.83 12.93
C GLN A 466 -22.66 5.18 12.22
N GLN A 467 -21.78 6.07 12.72
CA GLN A 467 -21.47 7.35 12.09
C GLN A 467 -20.93 7.19 10.67
N LEU A 468 -20.16 6.13 10.41
CA LEU A 468 -19.65 5.83 9.07
C LEU A 468 -20.79 5.42 8.13
N LYS A 469 -21.71 4.56 8.58
CA LYS A 469 -22.88 4.15 7.79
C LYS A 469 -23.79 5.35 7.47
N GLU A 470 -24.01 6.23 8.45
CA GLU A 470 -24.81 7.45 8.29
C GLU A 470 -24.17 8.41 7.27
N ARG A 471 -22.86 8.65 7.34
CA ARG A 471 -22.11 9.51 6.41
C ARG A 471 -22.18 9.03 4.95
N TYR A 472 -22.36 7.73 4.74
CA TYR A 472 -22.50 7.08 3.44
C TYR A 472 -23.92 6.58 3.19
N SER A 473 -24.91 7.14 3.89
CA SER A 473 -26.31 6.95 3.56
C SER A 473 -26.63 7.56 2.20
N LYS A 474 -27.70 7.07 1.57
CA LYS A 474 -28.12 7.52 0.25
C LYS A 474 -28.36 9.04 0.23
N GLU A 475 -29.09 9.55 1.22
CA GLU A 475 -29.39 10.98 1.38
C GLU A 475 -28.12 11.84 1.46
N GLN A 476 -27.14 11.43 2.28
CA GLN A 476 -25.86 12.16 2.43
C GLN A 476 -25.01 12.11 1.15
N ILE A 477 -25.09 11.03 0.38
CA ILE A 477 -24.40 10.91 -0.91
C ILE A 477 -25.07 11.83 -1.94
N ASP A 478 -26.39 11.80 -2.02
CA ASP A 478 -27.17 12.62 -2.95
C ASP A 478 -26.95 14.12 -2.69
N GLN A 479 -26.98 14.55 -1.41
CA GLN A 479 -26.64 15.93 -1.01
C GLN A 479 -25.23 16.35 -1.46
N LYS A 480 -24.23 15.47 -1.33
CA LYS A 480 -22.84 15.77 -1.76
C LYS A 480 -22.71 15.88 -3.27
N ILE A 481 -23.43 15.05 -4.02
CA ILE A 481 -23.45 15.12 -5.48
C ILE A 481 -24.10 16.44 -5.91
N GLN A 482 -25.24 16.78 -5.31
CA GLN A 482 -25.99 17.99 -5.64
C GLN A 482 -25.21 19.27 -5.33
N ALA A 483 -24.44 19.30 -4.23
CA ALA A 483 -23.57 20.42 -3.86
C ALA A 483 -22.42 20.65 -4.87
N LEU A 484 -22.02 19.63 -5.63
CA LEU A 484 -20.99 19.74 -6.66
C LEU A 484 -21.54 20.11 -8.03
N THR A 485 -22.76 19.68 -8.36
CA THR A 485 -23.43 20.06 -9.60
C THR A 485 -24.01 21.49 -9.55
N SER A 486 -24.15 22.06 -8.34
CA SER A 486 -24.62 23.43 -8.11
C SER A 486 -23.48 24.48 -8.08
N LYS A 487 -22.23 24.06 -8.31
CA LYS A 487 -21.05 24.91 -8.49
C LYS A 487 -20.59 24.84 -9.93
#